data_AF-A0A7V7WUG2-F1
#
_entry.id   AF-A0A7V7WUG2-F1
#
_cell.length_a   1.000
_cell.length_b   1.000
_cell.length_c   1.000
_cell.angle_alpha   90.00
_cell.angle_beta   90.00
_cell.angle_gamma   90.00
#
_symmetry.space_group_name_H-M   'P 1'
#
loop_
_entity.id
_entity.type
_entity.pdbx_description
1 polymer ?
#
loop_
_entity_poly.entity_id
_entity_poly.type
_entity_poly.pdbx_seq_one_letter_code
_entity_poly.pdbx_strand_id
1 'polypeptide(L)'
;MRLADAEMQRFGDSPDFCFALGDLLLDWAAQEPRRAIELVPMIESAWQRAVAIGERPELSDSVLGRGSFLAAHNLALLYEGLGRTDRARVWREREREMRAATNAA
;
A
#
# COMPACT_ATOMS: atom_id res chain seq x y z
N MET A 1 -15.73 -1.82 -11.30
CA MET A 1 -15.57 -1.11 -10.01
C MET A 1 -16.58 -1.49 -8.93
N ARG A 2 -17.84 -1.82 -9.23
CA ARG A 2 -18.85 -2.18 -8.20
C ARG A 2 -18.44 -3.22 -7.14
N LEU A 3 -17.58 -4.20 -7.47
CA LEU A 3 -17.09 -5.19 -6.50
C LEU A 3 -16.05 -4.58 -5.53
N ALA A 4 -15.16 -3.72 -6.02
CA ALA A 4 -14.14 -3.08 -5.19
C ALA A 4 -14.76 -2.13 -4.15
N ASP A 5 -15.78 -1.36 -4.56
CA ASP A 5 -16.48 -0.43 -3.66
C ASP A 5 -17.25 -1.16 -2.54
N ALA A 6 -17.89 -2.30 -2.85
CA ALA A 6 -18.62 -3.11 -1.89
C ALA A 6 -17.70 -3.82 -0.88
N GLU A 7 -16.54 -4.29 -1.33
CA GLU A 7 -15.57 -4.98 -0.47
C GLU A 7 -14.74 -3.99 0.37
N MET A 8 -14.50 -2.76 -0.11
CA MET A 8 -13.93 -1.68 0.71
C MET A 8 -14.80 -1.33 1.93
N GLN A 9 -16.14 -1.45 1.83
CA GLN A 9 -17.03 -1.25 2.98
C GLN A 9 -16.96 -2.39 4.01
N ARG A 10 -16.55 -3.60 3.60
CA ARG A 10 -16.46 -4.78 4.49
C ARG A 10 -15.07 -5.01 5.07
N PHE A 11 -14.01 -4.63 4.35
CA PHE A 11 -12.63 -4.97 4.70
C PHE A 11 -11.70 -3.74 4.77
N GLY A 12 -12.26 -2.52 4.83
CA GLY A 12 -11.51 -1.26 4.90
C GLY A 12 -10.66 -1.05 6.16
N ASP A 13 -10.73 -1.98 7.13
CA ASP A 13 -9.91 -2.03 8.33
C ASP A 13 -8.89 -3.18 8.31
N SER A 14 -8.80 -3.94 7.21
CA SER A 14 -7.74 -4.93 6.99
C SER A 14 -6.57 -4.31 6.23
N PRO A 15 -5.35 -4.28 6.80
CA PRO A 15 -4.19 -3.78 6.08
C PRO A 15 -3.85 -4.66 4.87
N ASP A 16 -4.06 -5.97 4.97
CA ASP A 16 -3.79 -6.93 3.88
C ASP A 16 -4.69 -6.73 2.68
N PHE A 17 -5.99 -6.43 2.92
CA PHE A 17 -6.93 -6.11 1.85
C PHE A 17 -6.50 -4.84 1.12
N CYS A 18 -6.21 -3.77 1.86
CA CYS A 18 -5.74 -2.52 1.27
C CYS A 18 -4.41 -2.68 0.52
N PHE A 19 -3.49 -3.48 1.06
CA PHE A 19 -2.23 -3.81 0.39
C PHE A 19 -2.46 -4.53 -0.94
N ALA A 20 -3.24 -5.61 -0.93
CA ALA A 20 -3.53 -6.41 -2.13
C ALA A 20 -4.33 -5.60 -3.18
N LEU A 21 -5.21 -4.70 -2.75
CA LEU A 21 -5.89 -3.78 -3.66
C LEU A 21 -4.90 -2.86 -4.37
N GLY A 22 -3.91 -2.32 -3.66
CA GLY A 22 -2.85 -1.51 -4.26
C GLY A 22 -2.05 -2.28 -5.32
N ASP A 23 -1.68 -3.53 -5.01
CA ASP A 23 -0.97 -4.42 -5.95
C ASP A 23 -1.81 -4.71 -7.20
N LEU A 24 -3.09 -5.08 -7.02
CA LEU A 24 -4.01 -5.35 -8.13
C LEU A 24 -4.17 -4.12 -9.05
N LEU A 25 -4.29 -2.92 -8.47
CA LEU A 25 -4.42 -1.69 -9.22
C LEU A 25 -3.13 -1.34 -9.97
N LEU A 26 -1.96 -1.63 -9.37
CA LEU A 26 -0.67 -1.46 -10.02
C LEU A 26 -0.54 -2.40 -11.23
N ASP A 27 -0.86 -3.68 -11.06
CA ASP A 27 -0.86 -4.66 -12.14
C ASP A 27 -1.79 -4.24 -13.29
N TRP A 28 -2.93 -3.64 -12.97
CA TRP A 28 -3.84 -3.09 -13.97
C TRP A 28 -3.25 -1.88 -14.68
N ALA A 29 -2.64 -0.94 -13.95
CA ALA A 29 -2.01 0.23 -14.53
C ALA A 29 -0.85 -0.15 -15.47
N ALA A 30 -0.12 -1.22 -15.16
CA ALA A 30 0.93 -1.77 -16.01
C ALA A 30 0.39 -2.38 -17.30
N GLN A 31 -0.75 -3.06 -17.25
CA GLN A 31 -1.40 -3.67 -18.41
C GLN A 31 -2.18 -2.66 -19.27
N GLU A 32 -2.70 -1.58 -18.67
CA GLU A 32 -3.43 -0.51 -19.35
C GLU A 32 -2.84 0.88 -19.07
N PRO A 33 -1.68 1.24 -19.66
CA PRO A 33 -1.00 2.50 -19.36
C PRO A 33 -1.84 3.77 -19.60
N ARG A 34 -2.81 3.71 -20.54
CA ARG A 34 -3.76 4.80 -20.80
C ARG A 34 -4.62 5.16 -19.58
N ARG A 35 -4.78 4.23 -18.63
CA ARG A 35 -5.54 4.41 -17.40
C ARG A 35 -4.68 4.73 -16.19
N ALA A 36 -3.35 4.74 -16.33
CA ALA A 36 -2.44 4.99 -15.22
C ALA A 36 -2.74 6.33 -14.50
N ILE A 37 -3.15 7.37 -15.23
CA ILE A 37 -3.53 8.66 -14.65
C ILE A 37 -4.69 8.53 -13.65
N GLU A 38 -5.65 7.66 -13.91
CA GLU A 38 -6.80 7.38 -13.04
C GLU A 38 -6.42 6.44 -11.89
N LEU A 39 -5.61 5.41 -12.19
CA LEU A 39 -5.32 4.33 -11.25
C LEU A 39 -4.23 4.69 -10.22
N VAL A 40 -3.24 5.50 -10.59
CA VAL A 40 -2.13 5.89 -9.70
C VAL A 40 -2.60 6.50 -8.37
N PRO A 41 -3.54 7.46 -8.34
CA PRO A 41 -4.09 7.97 -7.09
C PRO A 41 -4.76 6.90 -6.22
N MET A 42 -5.40 5.91 -6.85
CA MET A 42 -6.07 4.81 -6.14
C MET A 42 -5.05 3.84 -5.53
N ILE A 43 -3.99 3.51 -6.29
CA ILE A 43 -2.86 2.71 -5.81
C ILE A 43 -2.22 3.37 -4.58
N GLU A 44 -1.91 4.67 -4.70
CA GLU A 44 -1.33 5.47 -3.62
C GLU A 44 -2.23 5.44 -2.37
N SER A 45 -3.53 5.67 -2.54
CA SER A 45 -4.50 5.66 -1.44
C SER A 45 -4.61 4.30 -0.76
N ALA A 46 -4.60 3.20 -1.52
CA ALA A 46 -4.71 1.85 -0.99
C ALA A 46 -3.53 1.51 -0.06
N TRP A 47 -2.29 1.74 -0.49
CA TRP A 47 -1.13 1.49 0.37
C TRP A 47 -1.01 2.48 1.53
N GLN A 48 -1.39 3.76 1.34
CA GLN A 48 -1.46 4.72 2.45
C GLN A 48 -2.47 4.27 3.51
N ARG A 49 -3.61 3.72 3.09
CA ARG A 49 -4.62 3.17 4.00
C ARG A 49 -4.08 1.96 4.75
N ALA A 50 -3.36 1.05 4.09
CA ALA A 50 -2.72 -0.09 4.74
C ALA A 50 -1.76 0.36 5.87
N VAL A 51 -0.90 1.35 5.60
CA VAL A 51 -0.02 1.96 6.62
C VAL A 51 -0.82 2.64 7.73
N ALA A 52 -1.91 3.33 7.40
CA ALA A 52 -2.73 4.04 8.38
C ALA A 52 -3.49 3.09 9.32
N ILE A 53 -3.88 1.91 8.84
CA ILE A 53 -4.48 0.84 9.65
C ILE A 53 -3.42 0.25 10.60
N GLY A 54 -2.19 0.08 10.11
CA GLY A 54 -1.09 -0.51 10.85
C GLY A 54 -1.11 -2.04 10.81
N GLU A 55 -0.09 -2.65 11.42
CA GLU A 55 -0.03 -4.11 11.58
C GLU A 55 -1.22 -4.62 12.41
N ARG A 56 -1.74 -5.79 12.03
CA ARG A 56 -2.86 -6.47 12.68
C ARG A 56 -2.55 -7.96 12.88
N PRO A 57 -1.49 -8.31 13.65
CA PRO A 57 -1.11 -9.72 13.88
C PRO A 57 -2.23 -10.56 14.52
N GLU A 58 -3.21 -9.92 15.15
CA GLU A 58 -4.40 -10.54 15.72
C GLU A 58 -5.42 -11.03 14.68
N LEU A 59 -5.35 -10.53 13.43
CA LEU A 59 -6.19 -11.04 12.35
C LEU A 59 -5.58 -12.34 11.81
N SER A 60 -6.42 -13.37 11.64
CA SER A 60 -6.02 -14.64 11.01
C SER A 60 -5.44 -14.37 9.63
N ASP A 61 -4.33 -15.05 9.33
CA ASP A 61 -3.64 -14.98 8.03
C ASP A 61 -3.10 -13.60 7.65
N SER A 62 -2.94 -12.71 8.64
CA SER A 62 -2.30 -11.42 8.42
C SER A 62 -0.84 -11.59 8.01
N VAL A 63 -0.41 -10.80 7.03
CA VAL A 63 0.97 -10.88 6.52
C VAL A 63 1.77 -9.73 7.11
N LEU A 64 2.74 -10.08 7.95
CA LEU A 64 3.62 -9.12 8.60
C LEU A 64 4.26 -8.17 7.58
N GLY A 65 4.11 -6.88 7.83
CA GLY A 65 4.69 -5.81 7.02
C GLY A 65 3.71 -5.17 6.05
N ARG A 66 2.57 -5.81 5.72
CA ARG A 66 1.57 -5.22 4.81
C ARG A 66 0.85 -4.02 5.43
N GLY A 67 0.79 -3.93 6.75
CA GLY A 67 0.34 -2.74 7.47
C GLY A 67 1.44 -1.72 7.77
N SER A 68 2.68 -1.95 7.31
CA SER A 68 3.84 -1.13 7.67
C SER A 68 4.90 -1.08 6.57
N PHE A 69 6.03 -1.77 6.75
CA PHE A 69 7.25 -1.59 5.96
C PHE A 69 7.12 -2.06 4.50
N LEU A 70 6.28 -3.06 4.18
CA LEU A 70 6.04 -3.47 2.80
C LEU A 70 5.19 -2.43 2.07
N ALA A 71 4.15 -1.90 2.71
CA ALA A 71 3.33 -0.84 2.12
C ALA A 71 4.15 0.46 1.95
N ALA A 72 4.98 0.80 2.93
CA ALA A 72 5.91 1.93 2.85
C ALA A 72 6.93 1.76 1.70
N HIS A 73 7.45 0.54 1.51
CA HIS A 73 8.33 0.21 0.38
C HIS A 73 7.64 0.46 -0.96
N ASN A 74 6.41 -0.01 -1.14
CA ASN A 74 5.64 0.19 -2.37
C ASN A 74 5.36 1.66 -2.63
N LEU A 75 5.02 2.44 -1.60
CA LEU A 75 4.84 3.90 -1.72
C LEU A 75 6.13 4.60 -2.15
N ALA A 76 7.27 4.19 -1.60
CA ALA A 76 8.56 4.75 -2.00
C ALA A 76 8.85 4.49 -3.49
N LEU A 77 8.65 3.26 -3.97
CA LEU A 77 8.81 2.89 -5.37
C LEU A 77 7.84 3.64 -6.29
N LEU A 78 6.58 3.80 -5.88
CA LEU A 78 5.59 4.55 -6.64
C LEU A 78 6.02 6.01 -6.84
N TYR A 79 6.42 6.69 -5.76
CA TYR A 79 6.87 8.07 -5.87
C TYR A 79 8.15 8.21 -6.68
N GLU A 80 9.07 7.25 -6.57
CA GLU A 80 10.28 7.20 -7.38
C GLU A 80 9.95 7.07 -8.87
N GLY A 81 9.06 6.13 -9.24
CA GLY A 81 8.58 5.95 -10.61
C GLY A 81 7.83 7.18 -11.17
N LEU A 82 7.21 7.98 -10.31
CA LEU A 82 6.56 9.25 -10.68
C LEU A 82 7.52 10.45 -10.70
N GLY A 83 8.82 10.26 -10.46
CA GLY A 83 9.81 11.33 -10.38
C GLY A 83 9.69 12.23 -9.14
N ARG A 84 8.89 11.83 -8.14
CA ARG A 84 8.65 12.56 -6.89
C ARG A 84 9.67 12.12 -5.82
N THR A 85 10.94 12.39 -6.09
CA THR A 85 12.10 11.88 -5.31
C THR A 85 12.07 12.26 -3.83
N ASP A 86 11.59 13.45 -3.47
CA ASP A 86 11.48 13.87 -2.07
C ASP A 86 10.48 13.01 -1.29
N ARG A 87 9.33 12.72 -1.90
CA ARG A 87 8.31 11.84 -1.32
C ARG A 87 8.82 10.41 -1.22
N ALA A 88 9.52 9.92 -2.23
CA ALA A 88 10.15 8.60 -2.21
C ALA A 88 11.12 8.47 -1.04
N ARG A 89 11.97 9.47 -0.81
CA ARG A 89 12.93 9.50 0.31
C ARG A 89 12.24 9.39 1.66
N VAL A 90 11.17 10.18 1.88
CA VAL A 90 10.39 10.13 3.12
C VAL A 90 9.84 8.73 3.35
N TRP A 91 9.28 8.08 2.33
CA TRP A 91 8.74 6.73 2.48
C TRP A 91 9.81 5.66 2.67
N ARG A 92 11.00 5.82 2.08
CA ARG A 92 12.16 4.95 2.36
C ARG A 92 12.63 5.05 3.81
N GLU A 93 12.60 6.25 4.39
CA GLU A 93 12.93 6.43 5.80
C GLU A 93 11.92 5.74 6.70
N ARG A 94 10.63 5.97 6.45
CA ARG A 94 9.54 5.30 7.16
C ARG A 94 9.59 3.78 7.02
N GLU A 95 9.89 3.25 5.84
CA GLU A 95 10.11 1.81 5.63
C GLU A 95 11.17 1.26 6.59
N ARG A 96 12.32 1.92 6.70
CA ARG A 96 13.43 1.49 7.57
C ARG A 96 13.04 1.54 9.04
N GLU A 97 12.41 2.63 9.47
CA GLU A 97 11.95 2.80 10.85
C GLU A 97 10.94 1.71 11.22
N MET A 98 9.93 1.48 10.37
CA MET A 98 8.91 0.46 10.58
C MET A 98 9.51 -0.94 10.61
N ARG A 99 10.41 -1.27 9.69
CA ARG A 99 11.09 -2.57 9.65
C ARG A 99 11.92 -2.82 10.90
N ALA A 100 12.62 -1.80 11.39
CA ALA A 100 13.39 -1.89 12.63
C ALA A 100 12.48 -2.09 13.84
N ALA A 101 11.36 -1.35 13.93
CA ALA A 101 10.37 -1.51 14.99
C ALA A 101 9.74 -2.91 15.00
N THR A 102 9.42 -3.46 13.83
CA THR A 102 8.86 -4.81 13.69
C THR A 102 9.86 -5.90 14.11
N ASN A 103 11.14 -5.77 13.77
CA ASN A 103 12.16 -6.76 14.15
C ASN A 103 12.52 -6.71 15.65
N ALA A 104 12.12 -5.65 16.36
CA ALA A 104 12.38 -5.47 17.78
C ALA A 104 11.21 -5.91 18.69
N ALA A 105 10.05 -6.23 18.10
CA ALA A 105 8.84 -6.70 18.78
C ALA A 105 8.77 -8.23 18.81
#